data_AF-A0A674J7N2-F1
#
_entry.id   AF-A0A674J7N2-F1
#
_cell.length_a   1.000
_cell.length_b   1.000
_cell.length_c   1.000
_cell.angle_alpha   90.00
_cell.angle_beta   90.00
_cell.angle_gamma   90.00
#
_symmetry.space_group_name_H-M   'P 1'
#
loop_
_entity.id
_entity.type
_entity.pdbx_description
1 polymer ?
#
loop_
_entity_poly.entity_id
_entity_poly.type
_entity_poly.pdbx_seq_one_letter_code
_entity_poly.pdbx_strand_id
1 'polypeptide(L)'
;VHIPSVVGGPKLDSVFPPQPSSDSEPETERVDGGVTQPRTDELLDFLQPGKEMVAASNSAEGYYDTLQALKMKNRQYLLELGLLYQDTLETCYFPSVHDLPGNQVRPNPPLNGISVCLAASAWVSTITIPQPFKMTLREAHKKPQLMKSRASLELEKQRDKRQSQEEAECQKQFRAQPVPAHVYLPLYQEIMEQNEIRREVATQKRKELLLSTQRPFSFLEKEDKKKEAIRQKILAALAPVENSKPKGNKTVPKFSYNPVLGDKLKEAELYRKIRIQMRAKDLLENSSAPIDPSNRQREPQSRIATKTKQEKLSFLQDDFSFKPRINPAVPDFERLYWAFQREAIRIREVKEPTRNQPFKLRTSNLHYRCQIAGISTSLLLSKTEDKKSRENEGIHWIEIQRKKCQAMHKSMSSRAKAMDPHKSLEETHKEKLKQNWSNDRKRTKEYKKELEEMQIRVKNRPYLFEQVTKVTIQKKEAIHTDSLV
;
A
#
# COMPACT_ATOMS: atom_id res chain seq x y z
N VAL A 1 51.82 14.36 -39.44
CA VAL A 1 51.27 15.16 -38.33
C VAL A 1 49.74 15.14 -38.47
N HIS A 2 49.08 13.98 -38.34
CA HIS A 2 48.63 13.30 -37.11
C HIS A 2 47.70 14.15 -36.23
N ILE A 3 46.41 14.01 -36.53
CA ILE A 3 45.29 14.24 -35.61
C ILE A 3 45.15 12.95 -34.77
N PRO A 4 45.17 13.01 -33.43
CA PRO A 4 44.65 11.93 -32.62
C PRO A 4 43.28 12.29 -32.04
N SER A 5 42.36 11.37 -32.29
CA SER A 5 41.15 11.10 -31.53
C SER A 5 41.48 10.93 -30.04
N VAL A 6 40.75 11.61 -29.15
CA VAL A 6 40.70 11.28 -27.73
C VAL A 6 39.24 11.09 -27.34
N VAL A 7 38.87 9.82 -27.34
CA VAL A 7 37.77 9.23 -26.58
C VAL A 7 38.17 9.24 -25.10
N GLY A 8 37.32 9.76 -24.22
CA GLY A 8 37.60 9.78 -22.78
C GLY A 8 36.48 10.39 -21.96
N GLY A 9 35.31 9.74 -21.93
CA GLY A 9 34.28 10.03 -20.92
C GLY A 9 34.59 9.29 -19.62
N PRO A 10 34.57 9.94 -18.45
CA PRO A 10 34.72 9.24 -17.17
C PRO A 10 33.45 8.46 -16.83
N LYS A 11 33.62 7.14 -16.65
CA LYS A 11 32.69 6.27 -15.91
C LYS A 11 32.59 6.78 -14.48
N LEU A 12 31.42 7.31 -14.11
CA LEU A 12 31.01 7.42 -12.71
C LEU A 12 30.15 6.21 -12.39
N ASP A 13 30.79 5.19 -11.80
CA ASP A 13 30.11 4.12 -11.08
C ASP A 13 29.46 4.73 -9.83
N SER A 14 28.21 5.16 -9.96
CA SER A 14 27.36 5.47 -8.80
C SER A 14 26.74 4.17 -8.30
N VAL A 15 27.42 3.57 -7.33
CA VAL A 15 26.87 2.56 -6.44
C VAL A 15 25.73 3.23 -5.66
N PHE A 16 24.49 2.99 -6.08
CA PHE A 16 23.31 3.39 -5.31
C PHE A 16 23.23 2.55 -4.02
N PRO A 17 23.08 3.16 -2.84
CA PRO A 17 22.72 2.41 -1.65
C PRO A 17 21.28 1.87 -1.79
N PRO A 18 21.00 0.61 -1.38
CA PRO A 18 19.65 0.06 -1.44
C PRO A 18 18.71 0.85 -0.52
N GLN A 19 17.57 1.27 -1.09
CA GLN A 19 16.44 1.80 -0.32
C GLN A 19 15.85 0.67 0.55
N PRO A 20 15.52 0.91 1.83
CA PRO A 20 14.76 -0.05 2.62
C PRO A 20 13.30 -0.08 2.13
N SER A 21 12.99 -1.02 1.25
CA SER A 21 11.61 -1.40 0.94
C SER A 21 11.07 -2.23 2.09
N SER A 22 10.16 -1.65 2.88
CA SER A 22 9.34 -2.39 3.84
C SER A 22 7.99 -2.67 3.19
N ASP A 23 7.86 -3.84 2.58
CA ASP A 23 6.57 -4.45 2.24
C ASP A 23 6.03 -5.18 3.49
N SER A 24 4.77 -4.91 3.83
CA SER A 24 3.94 -5.79 4.66
C SER A 24 2.47 -5.48 4.38
N GLU A 25 1.92 -6.07 3.31
CA GLU A 25 0.48 -6.38 3.26
C GLU A 25 0.31 -7.89 3.49
N PRO A 26 -0.66 -8.33 4.31
CA PRO A 26 -0.85 -9.74 4.62
C PRO A 26 -1.58 -10.47 3.47
N GLU A 27 -0.94 -11.53 2.97
CA GLU A 27 -1.57 -12.55 2.13
C GLU A 27 -2.68 -13.26 2.92
N THR A 28 -3.83 -13.50 2.27
CA THR A 28 -4.84 -14.45 2.75
C THR A 28 -4.95 -15.59 1.75
N GLU A 29 -4.23 -16.69 2.02
CA GLU A 29 -4.46 -17.98 1.39
C GLU A 29 -5.81 -18.57 1.87
N ARG A 30 -6.55 -19.16 0.93
CA ARG A 30 -7.71 -20.00 1.24
C ARG A 30 -7.23 -21.43 1.42
N VAL A 31 -7.34 -21.94 2.64
CA VAL A 31 -7.34 -23.39 2.94
C VAL A 31 -8.64 -23.71 3.68
N ASP A 32 -9.16 -24.87 3.33
CA ASP A 32 -10.47 -25.45 3.62
C ASP A 32 -10.73 -25.71 5.12
N GLY A 33 -11.97 -25.50 5.55
CA GLY A 33 -12.58 -26.04 6.78
C GLY A 33 -12.05 -25.58 8.15
N GLY A 34 -12.74 -24.65 8.81
CA GLY A 34 -12.60 -24.43 10.26
C GLY A 34 -13.00 -23.02 10.74
N VAL A 35 -13.91 -22.96 11.72
CA VAL A 35 -14.48 -21.74 12.32
C VAL A 35 -13.39 -20.76 12.78
N THR A 36 -13.43 -19.50 12.32
CA THR A 36 -12.58 -18.41 12.84
C THR A 36 -13.41 -17.16 13.15
N GLN A 37 -13.32 -16.65 14.38
CA GLN A 37 -13.84 -15.35 14.82
C GLN A 37 -13.04 -14.20 14.20
N PRO A 38 -13.65 -13.06 13.83
CA PRO A 38 -12.88 -11.91 13.35
C PRO A 38 -12.28 -11.17 14.55
N ARG A 39 -10.95 -11.17 14.66
CA ARG A 39 -10.16 -10.22 15.45
C ARG A 39 -9.41 -9.30 14.48
N THR A 40 -10.08 -8.23 14.06
CA THR A 40 -9.47 -6.97 13.60
C THR A 40 -10.44 -5.90 14.11
N ASP A 41 -10.03 -4.94 14.94
CA ASP A 41 -9.66 -3.61 14.44
C ASP A 41 -9.06 -2.69 15.56
N GLU A 42 -8.56 -3.23 16.67
CA GLU A 42 -8.19 -2.38 17.84
C GLU A 42 -6.78 -1.75 17.79
N LEU A 43 -5.94 -2.03 16.78
CA LEU A 43 -4.57 -1.52 16.74
C LEU A 43 -4.38 -0.25 15.88
N LEU A 44 -5.39 0.17 15.12
CA LEU A 44 -5.30 1.36 14.27
C LEU A 44 -5.74 2.65 14.96
N ASP A 45 -6.23 2.57 16.20
CA ASP A 45 -6.70 3.72 17.00
C ASP A 45 -5.58 4.31 17.89
N PHE A 46 -4.41 3.66 17.94
CA PHE A 46 -3.26 4.06 18.79
C PHE A 46 -2.34 5.13 18.18
N LEU A 47 -2.53 5.53 16.91
CA LEU A 47 -1.62 6.43 16.19
C LEU A 47 -2.24 7.80 15.82
N GLN A 48 -3.30 8.24 16.49
CA GLN A 48 -3.71 9.64 16.45
C GLN A 48 -3.05 10.45 17.57
N PRO A 49 -2.13 11.39 17.25
CA PRO A 49 -1.60 12.32 18.25
C PRO A 49 -2.66 13.39 18.54
N GLY A 50 -3.34 13.30 19.69
CA GLY A 50 -4.26 14.37 20.09
C GLY A 50 -5.25 14.13 21.23
N LYS A 51 -5.12 13.09 22.06
CA LYS A 51 -5.93 12.97 23.28
C LYS A 51 -5.05 12.64 24.48
N GLU A 52 -4.78 13.66 25.28
CA GLU A 52 -4.49 13.47 26.70
C GLU A 52 -5.64 12.67 27.33
N MET A 53 -5.30 11.52 27.89
CA MET A 53 -6.22 10.70 28.65
C MET A 53 -6.55 11.42 29.96
N VAL A 54 -7.78 11.88 30.11
CA VAL A 54 -8.33 12.21 31.43
C VAL A 54 -8.43 10.92 32.22
N ALA A 55 -7.76 10.92 33.37
CA ALA A 55 -7.68 9.83 34.31
C ALA A 55 -9.06 9.22 34.62
N ALA A 56 -9.23 7.95 34.25
CA ALA A 56 -10.16 7.07 34.92
C ALA A 56 -9.49 6.57 36.21
N SER A 57 -9.57 7.38 37.27
CA SER A 57 -9.41 6.86 38.61
C SER A 57 -10.61 5.98 38.90
N ASN A 58 -10.35 4.66 38.96
CA ASN A 58 -10.85 3.70 39.97
C ASN A 58 -10.69 2.28 39.42
N SER A 59 -9.45 1.76 39.41
CA SER A 59 -9.08 0.32 39.32
C SER A 59 -7.56 0.10 39.15
N ALA A 60 -6.72 1.14 39.16
CA ALA A 60 -5.28 1.00 38.88
C ALA A 60 -4.41 0.63 40.09
N GLU A 61 -4.94 0.61 41.32
CA GLU A 61 -4.16 0.38 42.54
C GLU A 61 -3.87 -1.10 42.86
N GLY A 62 -4.30 -2.05 42.02
CA GLY A 62 -4.01 -3.48 42.23
C GLY A 62 -3.44 -4.20 41.03
N TYR A 63 -3.25 -3.53 39.88
CA TYR A 63 -2.83 -4.20 38.65
C TYR A 63 -1.37 -4.68 38.72
N TYR A 64 -0.47 -3.84 39.24
CA TYR A 64 0.93 -4.23 39.40
C TYR A 64 1.13 -5.25 40.52
N ASP A 65 0.31 -5.21 41.57
CA ASP A 65 0.34 -6.20 42.65
C ASP A 65 -0.19 -7.56 42.20
N THR A 66 -1.26 -7.58 41.40
CA THR A 66 -1.74 -8.82 40.77
C THR A 66 -0.74 -9.39 39.77
N LEU A 67 -0.04 -8.54 39.01
CA LEU A 67 1.03 -8.96 38.10
C LEU A 67 2.25 -9.52 38.86
N GLN A 68 2.63 -8.88 39.97
CA GLN A 68 3.68 -9.39 40.86
C GLN A 68 3.29 -10.72 41.51
N ALA A 69 2.06 -10.83 42.01
CA ALA A 69 1.55 -12.07 42.59
C ALA A 69 1.54 -13.21 41.57
N LEU A 70 1.16 -12.92 40.31
CA LEU A 70 1.20 -13.90 39.23
C LEU A 70 2.63 -14.32 38.88
N LYS A 71 3.58 -13.37 38.83
CA LYS A 71 5.01 -13.65 38.63
C LYS A 71 5.57 -14.55 39.73
N MET A 72 5.20 -14.30 40.99
CA MET A 72 5.64 -15.10 42.13
C MET A 72 5.04 -16.51 42.11
N LYS A 73 3.75 -16.64 41.78
CA LYS A 73 3.10 -17.96 41.60
C LYS A 73 3.72 -18.76 40.46
N ASN A 74 4.03 -18.13 39.34
CA ASN A 74 4.64 -18.81 38.20
C ASN A 74 6.07 -19.29 38.52
N ARG A 75 6.83 -18.51 39.31
CA ARG A 75 8.13 -18.95 39.85
C ARG A 75 8.00 -20.15 40.79
N GLN A 76 7.00 -20.17 41.66
CA GLN A 76 6.75 -21.30 42.56
C GLN A 76 6.37 -22.56 41.78
N TYR A 77 5.48 -22.44 40.80
CA TYR A 77 5.09 -23.56 39.93
C TYR A 77 6.29 -24.19 39.19
N LEU A 78 7.22 -23.37 38.68
CA LEU A 78 8.44 -23.88 38.03
C LEU A 78 9.38 -24.63 39.00
N LEU A 79 9.45 -24.20 40.26
CA LEU A 79 10.24 -24.88 41.29
C LEU A 79 9.59 -26.21 41.71
N GLU A 80 8.27 -26.23 41.86
CA GLU A 80 7.50 -27.42 42.20
C GLU A 80 7.56 -28.47 41.08
N LEU A 81 7.49 -28.04 39.82
CA LEU A 81 7.76 -28.91 38.68
C LEU A 81 9.20 -29.46 38.71
N GLY A 82 10.19 -28.62 39.02
CA GLY A 82 11.58 -29.05 39.14
C GLY A 82 11.78 -30.12 40.21
N LEU A 83 11.16 -29.95 41.39
CA LEU A 83 11.19 -30.93 42.48
C LEU A 83 10.45 -32.22 42.09
N LEU A 84 9.30 -32.12 41.43
CA LEU A 84 8.57 -33.29 40.93
C LEU A 84 9.41 -34.07 39.91
N TYR A 85 10.10 -33.39 39.00
CA TYR A 85 11.00 -34.03 38.05
C TYR A 85 12.18 -34.70 38.76
N GLN A 86 12.73 -34.08 39.79
CA GLN A 86 13.84 -34.64 40.57
C GLN A 86 13.39 -35.87 41.39
N ASP A 87 12.23 -35.82 42.03
CA ASP A 87 11.61 -36.98 42.70
C ASP A 87 11.32 -38.10 41.69
N THR A 88 10.85 -37.81 40.48
CA THR A 88 10.63 -38.86 39.46
C THR A 88 11.94 -39.53 39.02
N LEU A 89 13.05 -38.79 39.00
CA LEU A 89 14.38 -39.34 38.71
C LEU A 89 14.93 -40.18 39.87
N GLU A 90 14.65 -39.79 41.12
CA GLU A 90 15.02 -40.56 42.32
C GLU A 90 14.14 -41.81 42.51
N THR A 91 12.85 -41.75 42.14
CA THR A 91 11.90 -42.88 42.25
C THR A 91 12.11 -43.97 41.18
N CYS A 92 12.84 -43.66 40.10
CA CYS A 92 13.18 -44.64 39.04
C CYS A 92 14.40 -45.51 39.38
N TYR A 93 14.98 -45.39 40.57
CA TYR A 93 15.91 -46.37 41.13
C TYR A 93 15.19 -47.23 42.18
N PHE A 94 14.51 -48.29 41.73
CA PHE A 94 14.05 -49.34 42.63
C PHE A 94 15.22 -50.21 43.13
N PRO A 95 15.07 -50.82 44.33
CA PRO A 95 16.13 -51.37 45.15
C PRO A 95 16.47 -52.81 44.76
N SER A 96 17.73 -53.22 44.95
CA SER A 96 18.11 -54.64 44.87
C SER A 96 18.79 -55.05 46.16
N VAL A 97 18.09 -55.95 46.86
CA VAL A 97 18.49 -56.72 48.03
C VAL A 97 19.64 -57.64 47.64
N HIS A 98 20.72 -57.69 48.43
CA HIS A 98 21.40 -58.93 48.83
C HIS A 98 22.43 -58.64 49.93
N ASP A 99 22.10 -59.08 51.15
CA ASP A 99 23.01 -59.18 52.29
C ASP A 99 23.76 -60.52 52.30
N LEU A 100 25.10 -60.42 52.39
CA LEU A 100 26.10 -61.23 53.14
C LEU A 100 26.32 -62.74 52.81
N PRO A 101 27.52 -63.36 53.07
CA PRO A 101 28.53 -62.97 54.10
C PRO A 101 30.05 -63.11 53.78
N GLY A 102 30.88 -62.45 54.63
CA GLY A 102 32.28 -62.82 54.99
C GLY A 102 33.39 -62.45 53.99
N ASN A 103 34.59 -61.97 54.32
CA ASN A 103 35.35 -61.90 55.58
C ASN A 103 36.48 -60.82 55.44
N GLN A 104 36.76 -60.12 56.54
CA GLN A 104 38.05 -59.59 57.10
C GLN A 104 39.28 -59.44 56.15
N VAL A 105 40.08 -58.36 56.11
CA VAL A 105 40.92 -57.74 57.18
C VAL A 105 41.44 -56.35 56.67
N ARG A 106 41.63 -55.37 57.58
CA ARG A 106 42.18 -53.99 57.43
C ARG A 106 43.72 -53.98 57.15
N PRO A 107 44.50 -52.86 57.14
CA PRO A 107 44.18 -51.43 57.35
C PRO A 107 44.87 -50.38 56.43
N ASN A 108 44.33 -49.16 56.42
CA ASN A 108 45.01 -47.88 56.05
C ASN A 108 45.95 -47.42 57.22
N PRO A 109 46.75 -46.31 57.20
CA PRO A 109 46.76 -45.10 56.34
C PRO A 109 48.20 -44.50 56.14
N PRO A 110 48.45 -43.17 56.08
CA PRO A 110 48.17 -42.16 55.04
C PRO A 110 49.47 -41.48 54.53
N LEU A 111 49.38 -40.50 53.60
CA LEU A 111 50.04 -39.18 53.69
C LEU A 111 49.86 -38.35 52.39
N ASN A 112 49.18 -37.22 52.56
CA ASN A 112 49.46 -35.86 52.06
C ASN A 112 49.72 -35.59 50.56
N GLY A 113 48.81 -34.81 49.97
CA GLY A 113 49.06 -34.05 48.73
C GLY A 113 47.87 -33.17 48.37
N ILE A 114 47.98 -31.89 48.65
CA ILE A 114 46.99 -30.84 48.39
C ILE A 114 46.72 -30.76 46.87
N SER A 115 45.50 -31.10 46.45
CA SER A 115 44.99 -30.87 45.09
C SER A 115 44.03 -29.70 45.13
N VAL A 116 44.43 -28.57 44.54
CA VAL A 116 43.53 -27.46 44.23
C VAL A 116 42.65 -27.89 43.06
N CYS A 117 41.44 -28.37 43.37
CA CYS A 117 40.42 -28.69 42.38
C CYS A 117 39.65 -27.42 42.00
N LEU A 118 39.93 -26.85 40.83
CA LEU A 118 38.93 -26.10 40.07
C LEU A 118 37.90 -27.11 39.56
N ALA A 119 36.87 -27.36 40.37
CA ALA A 119 35.73 -28.17 39.99
C ALA A 119 34.86 -27.40 38.98
N ALA A 120 35.29 -27.38 37.73
CA ALA A 120 34.48 -27.00 36.58
C ALA A 120 34.84 -27.89 35.38
N SER A 121 34.51 -29.19 35.49
CA SER A 121 34.19 -30.09 34.38
C SER A 121 34.06 -31.53 34.91
N ALA A 122 32.88 -31.90 35.39
CA ALA A 122 32.54 -33.31 35.69
C ALA A 122 31.65 -33.94 34.62
N TRP A 123 31.56 -33.31 33.43
CA TRP A 123 30.74 -33.78 32.31
C TRP A 123 31.51 -33.62 31.00
N VAL A 124 32.72 -34.17 30.93
CA VAL A 124 33.32 -34.52 29.65
C VAL A 124 33.89 -35.93 29.84
N SER A 125 33.16 -36.93 29.34
CA SER A 125 33.69 -38.29 29.24
C SER A 125 35.03 -38.21 28.49
N THR A 126 36.08 -38.76 29.10
CA THR A 126 37.40 -38.88 28.47
C THR A 126 37.24 -39.64 27.15
N ILE A 127 37.16 -38.90 26.05
CA ILE A 127 37.06 -39.44 24.70
C ILE A 127 38.34 -40.21 24.43
N THR A 128 38.21 -41.52 24.22
CA THR A 128 39.31 -42.36 23.75
C THR A 128 39.68 -41.90 22.34
N ILE A 129 40.76 -41.13 22.21
CA ILE A 129 41.30 -40.74 20.92
C ILE A 129 42.12 -41.94 20.40
N PRO A 130 41.68 -42.61 19.31
CA PRO A 130 42.39 -43.78 18.81
C PRO A 130 43.79 -43.38 18.36
N GLN A 131 44.79 -44.17 18.77
CA GLN A 131 46.17 -43.97 18.33
C GLN A 131 46.22 -44.07 16.80
N PRO A 132 46.75 -43.05 16.10
CA PRO A 132 46.77 -43.06 14.65
C PRO A 132 47.63 -44.21 14.13
N PHE A 133 47.21 -44.81 13.02
CA PHE A 133 47.96 -45.88 12.39
C PHE A 133 49.35 -45.39 11.96
N LYS A 134 50.35 -46.27 12.02
CA LYS A 134 51.74 -45.97 11.61
C LYS A 134 51.83 -45.44 10.16
N MET A 135 50.88 -45.84 9.30
CA MET A 135 50.72 -45.30 7.95
C MET A 135 50.39 -43.80 7.95
N THR A 136 49.46 -43.36 8.80
CA THR A 136 49.05 -41.95 8.93
C THR A 136 50.19 -41.08 9.45
N LEU A 137 50.96 -41.59 10.42
CA LEU A 137 52.18 -40.93 10.89
C LEU A 137 53.22 -40.82 9.77
N ARG A 138 53.45 -41.90 9.00
CA ARG A 138 54.36 -41.91 7.85
C ARG A 138 53.96 -40.87 6.79
N GLU A 139 52.68 -40.69 6.53
CA GLU A 139 52.19 -39.66 5.58
C GLU A 139 52.28 -38.25 6.16
N ALA A 140 51.96 -38.07 7.44
CA ALA A 140 52.07 -36.79 8.12
C ALA A 140 53.52 -36.27 8.14
N HIS A 141 54.51 -37.14 8.32
CA HIS A 141 55.93 -36.77 8.25
C HIS A 141 56.43 -36.54 6.81
N LYS A 142 55.84 -37.19 5.79
CA LYS A 142 56.16 -36.96 4.37
C LYS A 142 55.57 -35.67 3.80
N LYS A 143 54.40 -35.23 4.29
CA LYS A 143 53.70 -34.01 3.83
C LYS A 143 54.50 -32.70 3.99
N PRO A 144 55.24 -32.42 5.09
CA PRO A 144 56.09 -31.23 5.17
C PRO A 144 57.40 -31.36 4.38
N GLN A 145 57.84 -32.59 4.07
CA GLN A 145 59.07 -32.84 3.30
C GLN A 145 58.85 -32.65 1.79
N LEU A 146 57.62 -32.84 1.31
CA LEU A 146 57.23 -32.48 -0.05
C LEU A 146 57.01 -30.96 -0.07
N MET A 147 58.03 -30.23 -0.50
CA MET A 147 58.01 -28.76 -0.67
C MET A 147 56.65 -28.33 -1.21
N LYS A 148 55.92 -27.53 -0.43
CA LYS A 148 54.64 -26.95 -0.81
C LYS A 148 54.80 -26.32 -2.20
N SER A 149 53.99 -26.76 -3.17
CA SER A 149 54.02 -26.20 -4.51
C SER A 149 53.77 -24.69 -4.45
N ARG A 150 54.34 -23.92 -5.39
CA ARG A 150 54.18 -22.46 -5.44
C ARG A 150 52.72 -21.99 -5.31
N ALA A 151 51.79 -22.73 -5.92
CA ALA A 151 50.35 -22.48 -5.84
C ALA A 151 49.77 -22.70 -4.42
N SER A 152 50.26 -23.71 -3.69
CA SER A 152 49.81 -23.97 -2.32
C SER A 152 50.31 -22.91 -1.33
N LEU A 153 51.54 -22.41 -1.50
CA LEU A 153 52.08 -21.28 -0.73
C LEU A 153 51.31 -19.98 -1.00
N GLU A 154 50.89 -19.76 -2.25
CA GLU A 154 50.10 -18.58 -2.61
C GLU A 154 48.70 -18.62 -1.97
N LEU A 155 48.07 -19.79 -1.93
CA LEU A 155 46.79 -19.98 -1.23
C LEU A 155 46.92 -19.81 0.30
N GLU A 156 48.03 -20.22 0.89
CA GLU A 156 48.29 -20.04 2.33
C GLU A 156 48.50 -18.55 2.66
N LYS A 157 49.31 -17.84 1.87
CA LYS A 157 49.49 -16.39 1.98
C LYS A 157 48.18 -15.60 1.82
N GLN A 158 47.27 -16.06 0.97
CA GLN A 158 45.93 -15.46 0.84
C GLN A 158 45.06 -15.72 2.07
N ARG A 159 45.16 -16.89 2.71
CA ARG A 159 44.45 -17.20 3.95
C ARG A 159 44.98 -16.34 5.11
N ASP A 160 46.29 -16.23 5.25
CA ASP A 160 46.90 -15.42 6.32
C ASP A 160 46.54 -13.94 6.18
N LYS A 161 46.52 -13.43 4.93
CA LYS A 161 46.04 -12.06 4.65
C LYS A 161 44.58 -11.86 5.05
N ARG A 162 43.73 -12.86 4.77
CA ARG A 162 42.31 -12.81 5.13
C ARG A 162 42.11 -12.85 6.64
N GLN A 163 42.81 -13.75 7.34
CA GLN A 163 42.78 -13.86 8.79
C GLN A 163 43.26 -12.57 9.47
N SER A 164 44.36 -11.98 8.96
CA SER A 164 44.84 -10.69 9.47
C SER A 164 43.84 -9.54 9.25
N GLN A 165 43.10 -9.55 8.13
CA GLN A 165 42.01 -8.60 7.87
C GLN A 165 40.83 -8.83 8.82
N GLU A 166 40.42 -10.09 9.01
CA GLU A 166 39.35 -10.50 9.92
C GLU A 166 39.68 -10.14 11.39
N GLU A 167 40.91 -10.39 11.84
CA GLU A 167 41.37 -10.01 13.19
C GLU A 167 41.40 -8.49 13.37
N ALA A 168 41.82 -7.73 12.36
CA ALA A 168 41.77 -6.27 12.36
C ALA A 168 40.33 -5.73 12.34
N GLU A 169 39.39 -6.46 11.75
CA GLU A 169 37.96 -6.14 11.79
C GLU A 169 37.31 -6.48 13.13
N CYS A 170 37.67 -7.61 13.75
CA CYS A 170 37.20 -8.00 15.09
C CYS A 170 37.69 -7.05 16.20
N GLN A 171 38.84 -6.41 16.01
CA GLN A 171 39.34 -5.37 16.92
C GLN A 171 38.56 -4.04 16.80
N LYS A 172 37.75 -3.84 15.76
CA LYS A 172 36.88 -2.66 15.64
C LYS A 172 35.73 -2.80 16.63
N GLN A 173 35.72 -1.93 17.64
CA GLN A 173 34.57 -1.78 18.52
C GLN A 173 33.45 -1.09 17.74
N PHE A 174 32.54 -1.87 17.15
CA PHE A 174 31.38 -1.34 16.44
C PHE A 174 30.44 -0.66 17.45
N ARG A 175 30.49 0.68 17.47
CA ARG A 175 29.52 1.52 18.16
C ARG A 175 28.57 2.07 17.10
N ALA A 176 27.29 2.12 17.42
CA ALA A 176 26.32 2.77 16.55
C ALA A 176 26.74 4.25 16.37
N GLN A 177 26.69 4.73 15.14
CA GLN A 177 26.85 6.14 14.87
C GLN A 177 25.71 6.89 15.57
N PRO A 178 25.99 7.97 16.33
CA PRO A 178 24.94 8.69 17.02
C PRO A 178 23.90 9.18 16.02
N VAL A 179 22.64 9.21 16.46
CA VAL A 179 21.51 9.61 15.61
C VAL A 179 21.81 11.01 15.05
N PRO A 180 21.71 11.20 13.72
CA PRO A 180 21.98 12.48 13.10
C PRO A 180 21.16 13.63 13.71
N ALA A 181 21.78 14.80 13.85
CA ALA A 181 21.17 15.97 14.48
C ALA A 181 19.84 16.41 13.85
N HIS A 182 19.66 16.20 12.54
CA HIS A 182 18.45 16.58 11.81
C HIS A 182 17.19 15.83 12.27
N VAL A 183 17.34 14.67 12.92
CA VAL A 183 16.21 13.91 13.49
C VAL A 183 15.61 14.64 14.70
N TYR A 184 16.40 15.48 15.37
CA TYR A 184 15.96 16.27 16.53
C TYR A 184 15.39 17.65 16.16
N LEU A 185 15.47 18.05 14.89
CA LEU A 185 14.98 19.35 14.43
C LEU A 185 13.52 19.25 13.96
N PRO A 186 12.61 20.15 14.39
CA PRO A 186 11.23 20.22 13.87
C PRO A 186 11.16 20.74 12.41
N LEU A 187 11.40 19.88 11.43
CA LEU A 187 11.50 20.23 9.99
C LEU A 187 10.15 20.42 9.25
N TYR A 188 9.02 20.41 9.97
CA TYR A 188 7.70 20.39 9.34
C TYR A 188 7.49 21.60 8.40
N GLN A 189 7.89 22.79 8.81
CA GLN A 189 7.72 24.01 8.01
C GLN A 189 8.51 23.95 6.70
N GLU A 190 9.78 23.55 6.77
CA GLU A 190 10.65 23.39 5.59
C GLU A 190 10.12 22.30 4.64
N ILE A 191 9.62 21.19 5.19
CA ILE A 191 9.01 20.13 4.38
C ILE A 191 7.77 20.65 3.66
N MET A 192 6.93 21.44 4.34
CA MET A 192 5.72 22.01 3.74
C MET A 192 6.06 23.03 2.64
N GLU A 193 7.03 23.90 2.87
CA GLU A 193 7.52 24.86 1.87
C GLU A 193 8.10 24.16 0.64
N GLN A 194 8.92 23.12 0.84
CA GLN A 194 9.45 22.32 -0.27
C GLN A 194 8.35 21.60 -1.05
N ASN A 195 7.32 21.09 -0.36
CA ASN A 195 6.17 20.46 -0.99
C ASN A 195 5.32 21.47 -1.78
N GLU A 196 5.19 22.70 -1.28
CA GLU A 196 4.55 23.80 -1.98
C GLU A 196 5.29 24.13 -3.27
N ILE A 197 6.62 24.32 -3.20
CA ILE A 197 7.47 24.58 -4.36
C ILE A 197 7.36 23.44 -5.39
N ARG A 198 7.38 22.18 -4.95
CA ARG A 198 7.18 21.03 -5.85
C ARG A 198 5.82 21.08 -6.54
N ARG A 199 4.76 21.44 -5.81
CA ARG A 199 3.40 21.56 -6.35
C ARG A 199 3.30 22.70 -7.37
N GLU A 200 3.91 23.85 -7.08
CA GLU A 200 3.96 25.00 -7.98
C GLU A 200 4.69 24.67 -9.28
N VAL A 201 5.87 24.06 -9.19
CA VAL A 201 6.66 23.65 -10.35
C VAL A 201 5.90 22.64 -11.21
N ALA A 202 5.26 21.65 -10.59
CA ALA A 202 4.45 20.67 -11.33
C ALA A 202 3.26 21.34 -12.04
N THR A 203 2.64 22.33 -11.39
CA THR A 203 1.52 23.10 -11.95
C THR A 203 1.98 23.98 -13.10
N GLN A 204 3.12 24.67 -12.96
CA GLN A 204 3.73 25.49 -14.00
C GLN A 204 4.10 24.65 -15.22
N LYS A 205 4.78 23.52 -15.04
CA LYS A 205 5.13 22.59 -16.13
C LYS A 205 3.90 22.09 -16.89
N ARG A 206 2.81 21.78 -16.19
CA ARG A 206 1.55 21.37 -16.84
C ARG A 206 0.92 22.52 -17.62
N LYS A 207 0.92 23.73 -17.08
CA LYS A 207 0.43 24.93 -17.77
C LYS A 207 1.22 25.21 -19.04
N GLU A 208 2.55 25.18 -18.96
CA GLU A 208 3.46 25.39 -20.09
C GLU A 208 3.25 24.34 -21.18
N LEU A 209 3.11 23.07 -20.80
CA LEU A 209 2.80 22.00 -21.74
C LEU A 209 1.47 22.26 -22.46
N LEU A 210 0.40 22.59 -21.72
CA LEU A 210 -0.90 22.91 -22.31
C LEU A 210 -0.83 24.09 -23.27
N LEU A 211 -0.14 25.17 -22.88
CA LEU A 211 0.08 26.35 -23.72
C LEU A 211 0.89 26.02 -24.99
N SER A 212 1.90 25.13 -24.89
CA SER A 212 2.66 24.69 -26.07
C SER A 212 1.85 23.85 -27.05
N THR A 213 0.88 23.08 -26.54
CA THR A 213 -0.02 22.25 -27.36
C THR A 213 -1.20 23.05 -27.92
N GLN A 214 -1.48 24.22 -27.34
CA GLN A 214 -2.56 25.09 -27.78
C GLN A 214 -2.19 25.68 -29.14
N ARG A 215 -3.02 25.40 -30.16
CA ARG A 215 -2.95 26.08 -31.46
C ARG A 215 -3.98 27.22 -31.44
N PRO A 216 -3.57 28.47 -31.12
CA PRO A 216 -4.52 29.57 -31.16
C PRO A 216 -5.04 29.72 -32.59
N PHE A 217 -6.34 29.99 -32.70
CA PHE A 217 -6.93 30.32 -33.97
C PHE A 217 -6.26 31.60 -34.52
N SER A 218 -6.07 31.71 -35.83
CA SER A 218 -5.35 32.83 -36.46
C SER A 218 -5.97 34.21 -36.18
N PHE A 219 -7.21 34.23 -35.71
CA PHE A 219 -7.91 35.44 -35.25
C PHE A 219 -7.48 35.89 -33.83
N LEU A 220 -7.00 35.00 -32.93
CA LEU A 220 -6.66 35.35 -31.54
C LEU A 220 -5.36 36.14 -31.51
N GLU A 221 -4.37 35.68 -32.27
CA GLU A 221 -3.08 36.37 -32.41
C GLU A 221 -3.25 37.77 -33.01
N LYS A 222 -4.18 37.93 -33.97
CA LYS A 222 -4.52 39.24 -34.56
C LYS A 222 -5.25 40.13 -33.56
N GLU A 223 -6.14 39.58 -32.74
CA GLU A 223 -6.86 40.32 -31.71
C GLU A 223 -5.94 40.74 -30.57
N ASP A 224 -5.00 39.88 -30.15
CA ASP A 224 -4.00 40.18 -29.13
C ASP A 224 -2.99 41.21 -29.63
N LYS A 225 -2.53 41.13 -30.88
CA LYS A 225 -1.72 42.19 -31.51
C LYS A 225 -2.47 43.52 -31.58
N LYS A 226 -3.79 43.48 -31.84
CA LYS A 226 -4.63 44.69 -31.85
C LYS A 226 -4.81 45.24 -30.42
N LYS A 227 -5.01 44.39 -29.42
CA LYS A 227 -5.09 44.77 -28.00
C LYS A 227 -3.77 45.34 -27.49
N GLU A 228 -2.64 44.76 -27.89
CA GLU A 228 -1.31 45.23 -27.53
C GLU A 228 -0.97 46.54 -28.24
N ALA A 229 -1.36 46.70 -29.52
CA ALA A 229 -1.28 47.99 -30.21
C ALA A 229 -2.18 49.05 -29.58
N ILE A 230 -3.36 48.69 -29.06
CA ILE A 230 -4.22 49.59 -28.30
C ILE A 230 -3.55 49.96 -26.97
N ARG A 231 -2.96 49.00 -26.25
CA ARG A 231 -2.19 49.27 -25.01
C ARG A 231 -1.00 50.18 -25.28
N GLN A 232 -0.22 49.91 -26.31
CA GLN A 232 0.90 50.77 -26.72
C GLN A 232 0.43 52.15 -27.15
N LYS A 233 -0.71 52.27 -27.86
CA LYS A 233 -1.32 53.56 -28.18
C LYS A 233 -1.82 54.31 -26.95
N ILE A 234 -2.40 53.61 -25.97
CA ILE A 234 -2.82 54.19 -24.70
C ILE A 234 -1.60 54.65 -23.90
N LEU A 235 -0.55 53.83 -23.80
CA LEU A 235 0.70 54.19 -23.13
C LEU A 235 1.41 55.36 -23.84
N ALA A 236 1.35 55.43 -25.17
CA ALA A 236 1.87 56.54 -25.95
C ALA A 236 1.00 57.81 -25.83
N ALA A 237 -0.31 57.68 -25.64
CA ALA A 237 -1.21 58.80 -25.37
C ALA A 237 -1.14 59.30 -23.91
N LEU A 238 -0.71 58.42 -22.98
CA LEU A 238 -0.42 58.75 -21.59
C LEU A 238 1.04 59.19 -21.38
N ALA A 239 1.91 59.01 -22.38
CA ALA A 239 3.21 59.67 -22.40
C ALA A 239 2.96 61.18 -22.41
N PRO A 240 3.68 61.98 -21.61
CA PRO A 240 3.41 63.39 -21.48
C PRO A 240 3.78 64.10 -22.79
N VAL A 241 2.79 64.29 -23.66
CA VAL A 241 2.82 65.38 -24.64
C VAL A 241 2.47 66.62 -23.85
N GLU A 242 3.43 67.50 -23.69
CA GLU A 242 3.19 68.80 -23.08
C GLU A 242 2.01 69.49 -23.78
N ASN A 243 1.10 70.00 -22.95
CA ASN A 243 0.04 70.95 -23.27
C ASN A 243 -1.23 70.39 -23.96
N SER A 244 -2.24 70.05 -23.14
CA SER A 244 -3.54 70.77 -23.14
C SER A 244 -4.54 70.15 -22.14
N LYS A 245 -5.38 71.03 -21.57
CA LYS A 245 -6.26 70.81 -20.41
C LYS A 245 -7.29 69.67 -20.61
N PRO A 246 -7.67 68.90 -19.57
CA PRO A 246 -8.67 67.84 -19.68
C PRO A 246 -10.09 68.41 -19.79
N LYS A 247 -10.85 67.98 -20.81
CA LYS A 247 -12.29 68.23 -20.97
C LYS A 247 -13.08 67.26 -20.08
N GLY A 248 -14.00 67.83 -19.29
CA GLY A 248 -14.88 67.12 -18.36
C GLY A 248 -15.83 66.11 -19.01
N ASN A 249 -16.30 65.19 -18.15
CA ASN A 249 -17.15 64.04 -18.45
C ASN A 249 -18.39 64.41 -19.29
N LYS A 250 -18.52 63.80 -20.47
CA LYS A 250 -19.73 63.88 -21.29
C LYS A 250 -20.79 62.94 -20.71
N THR A 251 -21.65 63.45 -19.83
CA THR A 251 -22.98 62.85 -19.64
C THR A 251 -23.72 62.86 -20.98
N VAL A 252 -24.27 61.72 -21.39
CA VAL A 252 -24.97 61.57 -22.66
C VAL A 252 -26.07 62.66 -22.75
N PRO A 253 -26.14 63.44 -23.85
CA PRO A 253 -27.12 64.51 -23.97
C PRO A 253 -28.54 63.97 -23.78
N LYS A 254 -29.34 64.61 -22.92
CA LYS A 254 -30.74 64.23 -22.63
C LYS A 254 -31.62 64.11 -23.89
N PHE A 255 -31.20 64.66 -25.04
CA PHE A 255 -31.83 64.49 -26.36
C PHE A 255 -31.80 63.04 -26.90
N SER A 256 -30.94 62.17 -26.36
CA SER A 256 -30.91 60.74 -26.69
C SER A 256 -32.11 59.96 -26.12
N TYR A 257 -32.79 60.52 -25.12
CA TYR A 257 -34.09 60.05 -24.63
C TYR A 257 -35.22 60.86 -25.28
N ASN A 258 -35.30 60.85 -26.60
CA ASN A 258 -36.49 61.33 -27.30
C ASN A 258 -37.52 60.19 -27.36
N PRO A 259 -38.70 60.29 -26.71
CA PRO A 259 -39.72 59.25 -26.75
C PRO A 259 -40.15 58.92 -28.19
N VAL A 260 -40.10 59.92 -29.07
CA VAL A 260 -40.35 59.80 -30.52
C VAL A 260 -39.41 58.81 -31.22
N LEU A 261 -38.15 58.67 -30.78
CA LEU A 261 -37.22 57.69 -31.35
C LEU A 261 -37.54 56.26 -30.88
N GLY A 262 -37.99 56.11 -29.63
CA GLY A 262 -38.41 54.83 -29.08
C GLY A 262 -39.65 54.28 -29.76
N ASP A 263 -40.61 55.15 -30.10
CA ASP A 263 -41.85 54.74 -30.76
C ASP A 263 -41.61 54.32 -32.22
N LYS A 264 -40.71 54.99 -32.95
CA LYS A 264 -40.26 54.54 -34.29
C LYS A 264 -39.58 53.17 -34.27
N LEU A 265 -38.83 52.85 -33.20
CA LEU A 265 -38.22 51.54 -33.03
C LEU A 265 -39.28 50.45 -32.78
N LYS A 266 -40.26 50.73 -31.91
CA LYS A 266 -41.38 49.81 -31.67
C LYS A 266 -42.21 49.59 -32.93
N GLU A 267 -42.45 50.64 -33.71
CA GLU A 267 -43.15 50.60 -34.98
C GLU A 267 -42.38 49.77 -36.02
N ALA A 268 -41.07 49.96 -36.13
CA ALA A 268 -40.21 49.15 -37.00
C ALA A 268 -40.19 47.67 -36.60
N GLU A 269 -40.20 47.37 -35.30
CA GLU A 269 -40.33 46.00 -34.80
C GLU A 269 -41.70 45.39 -35.10
N LEU A 270 -42.78 46.19 -35.01
CA LEU A 270 -44.13 45.78 -35.38
C LEU A 270 -44.19 45.42 -36.86
N TYR A 271 -43.69 46.29 -37.74
CA TYR A 271 -43.61 46.02 -39.18
C TYR A 271 -42.74 44.80 -39.49
N ARG A 272 -41.64 44.59 -38.77
CA ARG A 272 -40.82 43.38 -38.90
C ARG A 272 -41.62 42.13 -38.52
N LYS A 273 -42.38 42.15 -37.42
CA LYS A 273 -43.24 41.03 -37.00
C LYS A 273 -44.31 40.73 -38.03
N ILE A 274 -44.98 41.76 -38.55
CA ILE A 274 -46.00 41.62 -39.61
C ILE A 274 -45.39 40.98 -40.86
N ARG A 275 -44.21 41.46 -41.32
CA ARG A 275 -43.53 40.87 -42.49
C ARG A 275 -43.16 39.40 -42.28
N ILE A 276 -42.69 39.02 -41.09
CA ILE A 276 -42.35 37.63 -40.77
C ILE A 276 -43.61 36.76 -40.75
N GLN A 277 -44.70 37.25 -40.16
CA GLN A 277 -45.99 36.55 -40.12
C GLN A 277 -46.58 36.36 -41.52
N MET A 278 -46.55 37.40 -42.36
CA MET A 278 -46.99 37.30 -43.76
C MET A 278 -46.16 36.29 -44.53
N ARG A 279 -44.83 36.34 -44.43
CA ARG A 279 -43.95 35.37 -45.07
C ARG A 279 -44.24 33.94 -44.59
N ALA A 280 -44.51 33.75 -43.30
CA ALA A 280 -44.83 32.44 -42.74
C ALA A 280 -46.18 31.91 -43.23
N LYS A 281 -47.19 32.79 -43.36
CA LYS A 281 -48.51 32.44 -43.89
C LYS A 281 -48.40 32.03 -45.36
N ASP A 282 -47.76 32.84 -46.20
CA ASP A 282 -47.54 32.53 -47.62
C ASP A 282 -46.80 31.20 -47.78
N LEU A 283 -45.75 30.96 -47.00
CA LEU A 283 -45.01 29.70 -47.06
C LEU A 283 -45.89 28.50 -46.70
N LEU A 284 -46.77 28.64 -45.69
CA LEU A 284 -47.69 27.59 -45.26
C LEU A 284 -48.80 27.33 -46.28
N GLU A 285 -49.33 28.39 -46.87
CA GLU A 285 -50.36 28.33 -47.92
C GLU A 285 -49.80 27.69 -49.20
N ASN A 286 -48.60 28.09 -49.62
CA ASN A 286 -47.90 27.53 -50.79
C ASN A 286 -47.38 26.09 -50.60
N SER A 287 -47.20 25.64 -49.36
CA SER A 287 -46.74 24.26 -49.05
C SER A 287 -47.87 23.31 -48.65
N SER A 288 -49.13 23.76 -48.65
CA SER A 288 -50.26 22.90 -48.31
C SER A 288 -50.64 22.01 -49.49
N ALA A 289 -50.55 20.70 -49.31
CA ALA A 289 -51.25 19.72 -50.15
C ALA A 289 -52.78 19.93 -50.05
N PRO A 290 -53.59 19.49 -51.03
CA PRO A 290 -55.04 19.72 -51.06
C PRO A 290 -55.74 18.86 -50.01
N ILE A 291 -55.63 19.23 -48.75
CA ILE A 291 -56.36 18.65 -47.64
C ILE A 291 -56.90 19.81 -46.83
N ASP A 292 -58.23 19.88 -46.73
CA ASP A 292 -58.97 20.93 -46.03
C ASP A 292 -58.61 20.97 -44.51
N PRO A 293 -58.06 22.08 -43.99
CA PRO A 293 -57.73 22.22 -42.58
C PRO A 293 -58.93 22.56 -41.68
N SER A 294 -60.13 22.80 -42.23
CA SER A 294 -61.33 23.21 -41.46
C SER A 294 -61.76 22.20 -40.39
N ASN A 295 -61.49 20.91 -40.60
CA ASN A 295 -61.94 19.81 -39.72
C ASN A 295 -60.92 19.36 -38.64
N ARG A 296 -59.92 20.18 -38.31
CA ARG A 296 -58.93 19.84 -37.27
C ARG A 296 -58.79 20.89 -36.18
N GLN A 297 -59.90 21.42 -35.67
CA GLN A 297 -59.94 21.90 -34.28
C GLN A 297 -59.83 20.69 -33.34
N ARG A 298 -58.62 20.10 -33.25
CA ARG A 298 -58.31 19.13 -32.21
C ARG A 298 -57.95 19.89 -30.96
N GLU A 299 -58.77 19.73 -29.93
CA GLU A 299 -58.55 20.22 -28.57
C GLU A 299 -57.07 20.08 -28.17
N PRO A 300 -56.36 21.20 -27.89
CA PRO A 300 -54.92 21.25 -27.61
C PRO A 300 -54.47 20.31 -26.48
N GLN A 301 -55.40 19.91 -25.61
CA GLN A 301 -55.16 19.12 -24.41
C GLN A 301 -55.03 17.60 -24.66
N SER A 302 -55.36 17.10 -25.86
CA SER A 302 -55.43 15.66 -26.15
C SER A 302 -54.12 15.02 -26.63
N ARG A 303 -53.07 15.81 -26.89
CA ARG A 303 -51.78 15.26 -27.36
C ARG A 303 -50.93 14.80 -26.19
N ILE A 304 -50.66 13.49 -26.11
CA ILE A 304 -49.73 12.89 -25.13
C ILE A 304 -48.34 13.54 -25.20
N ALA A 305 -47.94 14.06 -26.38
CA ALA A 305 -46.70 14.80 -26.60
C ALA A 305 -46.68 16.22 -25.98
N THR A 306 -47.83 16.89 -25.79
CA THR A 306 -47.89 18.19 -25.11
C THR A 306 -47.88 18.02 -23.60
N LYS A 307 -48.47 16.93 -23.08
CA LYS A 307 -48.38 16.55 -21.65
C LYS A 307 -46.94 16.31 -21.22
N THR A 308 -46.17 15.50 -21.96
CA THR A 308 -44.75 15.28 -21.67
C THR A 308 -43.90 16.54 -21.85
N LYS A 309 -44.27 17.46 -22.75
CA LYS A 309 -43.57 18.74 -22.90
C LYS A 309 -43.87 19.68 -21.74
N GLN A 310 -45.11 19.75 -21.25
CA GLN A 310 -45.48 20.54 -20.07
C GLN A 310 -44.86 19.96 -18.79
N GLU A 311 -44.86 18.64 -18.64
CA GLU A 311 -44.20 17.93 -17.53
C GLU A 311 -42.68 18.11 -17.58
N LYS A 312 -42.07 18.05 -18.77
CA LYS A 312 -40.65 18.38 -18.96
C LYS A 312 -40.33 19.85 -18.81
N LEU A 313 -41.27 20.78 -19.00
CA LEU A 313 -41.10 22.22 -18.79
C LEU A 313 -41.63 22.67 -17.41
N SER A 314 -42.06 21.75 -16.56
CA SER A 314 -42.51 22.04 -15.20
C SER A 314 -41.41 22.65 -14.33
N PHE A 315 -40.14 22.40 -14.66
CA PHE A 315 -38.98 23.06 -14.03
C PHE A 315 -38.96 24.59 -14.22
N LEU A 316 -39.71 25.13 -15.21
CA LEU A 316 -39.85 26.57 -15.47
C LEU A 316 -41.01 27.21 -14.70
N GLN A 317 -41.85 26.43 -14.00
CA GLN A 317 -42.92 26.97 -13.16
C GLN A 317 -42.36 27.35 -11.79
N ASP A 318 -42.46 28.61 -11.39
CA ASP A 318 -41.95 29.15 -10.12
C ASP A 318 -42.70 28.67 -8.86
N ASP A 319 -43.71 27.82 -9.03
CA ASP A 319 -44.62 27.36 -7.99
C ASP A 319 -44.21 25.98 -7.42
N PHE A 320 -42.91 25.79 -7.16
CA PHE A 320 -42.47 24.62 -6.41
C PHE A 320 -42.88 24.72 -4.94
N SER A 321 -43.43 23.62 -4.39
CA SER A 321 -43.74 23.48 -2.96
C SER A 321 -42.50 23.61 -2.07
N PHE A 322 -41.31 23.37 -2.63
CA PHE A 322 -40.03 23.51 -1.98
C PHE A 322 -39.24 24.68 -2.60
N LYS A 323 -39.14 25.78 -1.85
CA LYS A 323 -38.27 26.92 -2.19
C LYS A 323 -37.08 26.89 -1.23
N PRO A 324 -35.89 26.40 -1.65
CA PRO A 324 -34.73 26.41 -0.77
C PRO A 324 -34.40 27.86 -0.40
N ARG A 325 -34.13 28.12 0.88
CA ARG A 325 -33.56 29.39 1.33
C ARG A 325 -32.12 29.47 0.84
N ILE A 326 -31.95 29.92 -0.40
CA ILE A 326 -30.64 30.23 -0.97
C ILE A 326 -30.22 31.57 -0.37
N ASN A 327 -29.13 31.59 0.40
CA ASN A 327 -28.55 32.85 0.87
C ASN A 327 -28.01 33.60 -0.35
N PRO A 328 -28.60 34.76 -0.74
CA PRO A 328 -28.25 35.44 -1.99
C PRO A 328 -26.91 36.18 -1.90
N ALA A 329 -26.44 36.45 -0.69
CA ALA A 329 -25.15 37.07 -0.44
C ALA A 329 -24.15 36.00 0.04
N VAL A 330 -22.96 36.03 -0.55
CA VAL A 330 -21.83 35.22 -0.12
C VAL A 330 -21.48 35.64 1.32
N PRO A 331 -21.53 34.72 2.31
CA PRO A 331 -21.17 35.06 3.67
C PRO A 331 -19.71 35.53 3.75
N ASP A 332 -19.45 36.48 4.65
CA ASP A 332 -18.09 36.95 4.92
C ASP A 332 -17.29 35.86 5.65
N PHE A 333 -16.50 35.10 4.89
CA PHE A 333 -15.75 33.96 5.37
C PHE A 333 -14.63 34.34 6.35
N GLU A 334 -14.06 35.54 6.23
CA GLU A 334 -13.05 36.04 7.16
C GLU A 334 -13.68 36.23 8.53
N ARG A 335 -14.80 36.94 8.58
CA ARG A 335 -15.51 37.18 9.85
C ARG A 335 -16.01 35.88 10.49
N LEU A 336 -16.46 34.93 9.70
CA LEU A 336 -16.86 33.60 10.18
C LEU A 336 -15.67 32.79 10.69
N TYR A 337 -14.53 32.85 10.02
CA TYR A 337 -13.29 32.19 10.45
C TYR A 337 -12.83 32.73 11.80
N TRP A 338 -12.79 34.05 11.97
CA TRP A 338 -12.44 34.68 13.24
C TRP A 338 -13.46 34.39 14.34
N ALA A 339 -14.75 34.36 14.03
CA ALA A 339 -15.78 33.96 14.99
C ALA A 339 -15.62 32.49 15.44
N PHE A 340 -15.34 31.58 14.49
CA PHE A 340 -15.09 30.17 14.78
C PHE A 340 -13.85 29.98 15.64
N GLN A 341 -12.75 30.67 15.34
CA GLN A 341 -11.54 30.60 16.14
C GLN A 341 -11.78 31.10 17.57
N ARG A 342 -12.48 32.22 17.74
CA ARG A 342 -12.85 32.75 19.05
C ARG A 342 -13.72 31.77 19.85
N GLU A 343 -14.67 31.14 19.19
CA GLU A 343 -15.54 30.14 19.82
C GLU A 343 -14.77 28.86 20.20
N ALA A 344 -13.83 28.42 19.36
CA ALA A 344 -12.97 27.29 19.65
C ALA A 344 -12.05 27.55 20.86
N ILE A 345 -11.54 28.77 21.00
CA ILE A 345 -10.77 29.21 22.17
C ILE A 345 -11.67 29.23 23.42
N ARG A 346 -12.85 29.82 23.32
CA ARG A 346 -13.84 29.87 24.43
C ARG A 346 -14.26 28.48 24.92
N ILE A 347 -14.50 27.54 24.01
CA ILE A 347 -14.85 26.14 24.33
C ILE A 347 -13.68 25.40 24.97
N ARG A 348 -12.43 25.81 24.73
CA ARG A 348 -11.26 25.24 25.42
C ARG A 348 -11.10 25.82 26.84
N GLU A 349 -11.37 27.11 27.01
CA GLU A 349 -11.21 27.82 28.28
C GLU A 349 -12.33 27.52 29.30
N VAL A 350 -13.56 27.24 28.86
CA VAL A 350 -14.74 27.09 29.74
C VAL A 350 -15.38 25.71 29.63
N LYS A 351 -14.61 24.64 29.85
CA LYS A 351 -15.21 23.31 30.12
C LYS A 351 -15.34 23.13 31.62
N GLU A 352 -16.51 23.50 32.15
CA GLU A 352 -16.88 23.00 33.47
C GLU A 352 -16.86 21.47 33.44
N PRO A 353 -16.29 20.79 34.45
CA PRO A 353 -16.22 19.35 34.49
C PRO A 353 -17.63 18.75 34.35
N THR A 354 -17.79 17.83 33.40
CA THR A 354 -19.07 17.20 33.06
C THR A 354 -19.68 16.58 34.32
N ARG A 355 -20.69 17.24 34.90
CA ARG A 355 -21.52 16.64 35.94
C ARG A 355 -22.38 15.57 35.29
N ASN A 356 -22.28 14.34 35.81
CA ASN A 356 -23.10 13.23 35.38
C ASN A 356 -24.57 13.50 35.73
N GLN A 357 -25.38 13.90 34.74
CA GLN A 357 -26.82 13.73 34.88
C GLN A 357 -27.15 12.24 34.68
N PRO A 358 -27.95 11.63 35.56
CA PRO A 358 -28.39 10.25 35.35
C PRO A 358 -29.11 10.18 34.01
N PHE A 359 -28.50 9.46 33.07
CA PHE A 359 -29.11 9.22 31.77
C PHE A 359 -30.29 8.28 31.98
N LYS A 360 -31.46 8.63 31.43
CA LYS A 360 -32.62 7.74 31.41
C LYS A 360 -32.32 6.56 30.50
N LEU A 361 -31.73 5.51 31.07
CA LEU A 361 -31.53 4.24 30.41
C LEU A 361 -32.89 3.71 29.93
N ARG A 362 -32.99 3.31 28.66
CA ARG A 362 -34.18 2.62 28.15
C ARG A 362 -34.45 1.28 28.86
N THR A 363 -33.54 0.83 29.73
CA THR A 363 -33.72 -0.32 30.62
C THR A 363 -34.71 -0.04 31.75
N SER A 364 -34.96 1.22 32.13
CA SER A 364 -36.07 1.55 33.05
C SER A 364 -37.45 1.22 32.43
N ASN A 365 -37.50 1.06 31.11
CA ASN A 365 -38.70 0.66 30.37
C ASN A 365 -38.71 -0.84 30.02
N LEU A 366 -37.67 -1.60 30.39
CA LEU A 366 -37.72 -3.06 30.35
C LEU A 366 -38.53 -3.52 31.56
N HIS A 367 -39.84 -3.55 31.38
CA HIS A 367 -40.73 -4.28 32.28
C HIS A 367 -40.16 -5.69 32.44
N TYR A 368 -39.84 -6.08 33.68
CA TYR A 368 -39.72 -7.48 34.02
C TYR A 368 -40.98 -8.17 33.51
N ARG A 369 -40.78 -9.22 32.72
CA ARG A 369 -41.83 -10.09 32.20
C ARG A 369 -42.40 -10.91 33.37
N CYS A 370 -43.05 -10.24 34.31
CA CYS A 370 -43.89 -10.86 35.31
C CYS A 370 -45.28 -11.03 34.69
N GLN A 371 -45.73 -12.27 34.73
CA GLN A 371 -47.01 -12.76 34.25
C GLN A 371 -48.16 -11.87 34.72
N ILE A 372 -48.74 -11.07 33.83
CA ILE A 372 -50.16 -10.75 33.90
C ILE A 372 -50.70 -10.92 32.50
N ALA A 373 -51.48 -12.00 32.35
CA ALA A 373 -52.32 -12.23 31.20
C ALA A 373 -53.32 -11.08 31.04
N GLY A 374 -53.54 -10.68 29.79
CA GLY A 374 -54.72 -9.92 29.39
C GLY A 374 -54.49 -8.42 29.23
N ILE A 375 -54.50 -7.97 27.98
CA ILE A 375 -55.37 -6.93 27.41
C ILE A 375 -54.61 -6.11 26.33
N SER A 376 -55.19 -6.14 25.12
CA SER A 376 -54.99 -5.24 23.97
C SER A 376 -53.69 -5.31 23.16
N THR A 377 -53.58 -6.31 22.29
CA THR A 377 -52.65 -6.36 21.15
C THR A 377 -53.39 -6.40 19.80
N SER A 378 -54.04 -5.31 19.40
CA SER A 378 -54.59 -5.20 18.04
C SER A 378 -54.34 -3.87 17.33
N LEU A 379 -53.94 -2.80 18.03
CA LEU A 379 -53.80 -1.46 17.43
C LEU A 379 -52.37 -0.92 17.28
N LEU A 380 -51.34 -1.74 17.53
CA LEU A 380 -49.93 -1.33 17.47
C LEU A 380 -49.09 -2.11 16.43
N LEU A 381 -49.71 -2.96 15.60
CA LEU A 381 -49.01 -3.75 14.58
C LEU A 381 -48.87 -3.02 13.24
N SER A 382 -49.87 -2.22 12.84
CA SER A 382 -49.87 -1.56 11.52
C SER A 382 -48.89 -0.38 11.40
N LYS A 383 -48.61 0.36 12.48
CA LYS A 383 -47.68 1.51 12.43
C LYS A 383 -46.19 1.12 12.46
N THR A 384 -45.87 -0.11 12.87
CA THR A 384 -44.49 -0.60 12.94
C THR A 384 -44.03 -1.31 11.67
N GLU A 385 -44.97 -1.77 10.84
CA GLU A 385 -44.69 -2.44 9.56
C GLU A 385 -44.24 -1.44 8.49
N ASP A 386 -44.90 -0.27 8.40
CA ASP A 386 -44.53 0.81 7.46
C ASP A 386 -43.17 1.47 7.74
N LYS A 387 -42.71 1.45 9.00
CA LYS A 387 -41.37 1.94 9.35
C LYS A 387 -40.28 0.93 8.96
N LYS A 388 -40.54 -0.37 9.18
CA LYS A 388 -39.62 -1.44 8.80
C LYS A 388 -39.50 -1.61 7.28
N SER A 389 -40.57 -1.44 6.51
CA SER A 389 -40.51 -1.51 5.04
C SER A 389 -39.66 -0.39 4.45
N ARG A 390 -39.82 0.85 4.93
CA ARG A 390 -39.02 2.01 4.51
C ARG A 390 -37.54 1.91 4.90
N GLU A 391 -37.25 1.35 6.07
CA GLU A 391 -35.86 1.10 6.50
C GLU A 391 -35.22 -0.01 5.65
N ASN A 392 -35.96 -1.07 5.31
CA ASN A 392 -35.50 -2.13 4.42
C ASN A 392 -35.28 -1.65 2.97
N GLU A 393 -36.14 -0.77 2.46
CA GLU A 393 -35.93 -0.09 1.18
C GLU A 393 -34.67 0.78 1.21
N GLY A 394 -34.42 1.50 2.31
CA GLY A 394 -33.20 2.29 2.51
C GLY A 394 -31.92 1.44 2.47
N ILE A 395 -31.93 0.29 3.16
CA ILE A 395 -30.80 -0.67 3.13
C ILE A 395 -30.59 -1.20 1.71
N HIS A 396 -31.67 -1.57 1.02
CA HIS A 396 -31.62 -2.06 -0.35
C HIS A 396 -31.02 -1.03 -1.33
N TRP A 397 -31.40 0.24 -1.21
CA TRP A 397 -30.85 1.32 -2.02
C TRP A 397 -29.36 1.56 -1.75
N ILE A 398 -28.93 1.51 -0.49
CA ILE A 398 -27.50 1.61 -0.11
C ILE A 398 -26.70 0.45 -0.72
N GLU A 399 -27.23 -0.78 -0.67
CA GLU A 399 -26.60 -1.96 -1.26
C GLU A 399 -26.42 -1.82 -2.79
N ILE A 400 -27.44 -1.30 -3.48
CA ILE A 400 -27.38 -1.04 -4.93
C ILE A 400 -26.33 0.02 -5.24
N GLN A 401 -26.28 1.12 -4.49
CA GLN A 401 -25.28 2.17 -4.69
C GLN A 401 -23.87 1.66 -4.42
N ARG A 402 -23.68 0.88 -3.35
CA ARG A 402 -22.41 0.21 -3.04
C ARG A 402 -21.94 -0.66 -4.20
N LYS A 403 -22.83 -1.49 -4.76
CA LYS A 403 -22.52 -2.35 -5.92
C LYS A 403 -22.16 -1.52 -7.17
N LYS A 404 -22.86 -0.42 -7.43
CA LYS A 404 -22.56 0.50 -8.53
C LYS A 404 -21.20 1.18 -8.36
N CYS A 405 -20.90 1.69 -7.17
CA CYS A 405 -19.59 2.28 -6.85
C CYS A 405 -18.46 1.25 -6.98
N GLN A 406 -18.67 0.01 -6.52
CA GLN A 406 -17.68 -1.05 -6.64
C GLN A 406 -17.44 -1.45 -8.10
N ALA A 407 -18.49 -1.54 -8.92
CA ALA A 407 -18.37 -1.80 -10.35
C ALA A 407 -17.61 -0.68 -11.08
N MET A 408 -17.92 0.58 -10.74
CA MET A 408 -17.21 1.74 -11.26
C MET A 408 -15.73 1.71 -10.85
N HIS A 409 -15.44 1.46 -9.57
CA HIS A 409 -14.07 1.36 -9.06
C HIS A 409 -13.28 0.24 -9.77
N LYS A 410 -13.89 -0.94 -9.96
CA LYS A 410 -13.28 -2.05 -10.72
C LYS A 410 -12.98 -1.64 -12.17
N SER A 411 -13.92 -0.97 -12.84
CA SER A 411 -13.74 -0.48 -14.22
C SER A 411 -12.60 0.55 -14.30
N MET A 412 -12.56 1.49 -13.36
CA MET A 412 -11.51 2.50 -13.27
C MET A 412 -10.13 1.88 -13.01
N SER A 413 -10.02 0.95 -12.06
CA SER A 413 -8.75 0.26 -11.76
C SER A 413 -8.27 -0.57 -12.95
N SER A 414 -9.15 -1.30 -13.65
CA SER A 414 -8.78 -2.03 -14.86
C SER A 414 -8.29 -1.11 -15.97
N ARG A 415 -8.96 0.04 -16.17
CA ARG A 415 -8.55 1.03 -17.17
C ARG A 415 -7.23 1.69 -16.80
N ALA A 416 -7.02 2.05 -15.53
CA ALA A 416 -5.76 2.61 -15.06
C ALA A 416 -4.61 1.64 -15.29
N LYS A 417 -4.82 0.35 -14.97
CA LYS A 417 -3.83 -0.71 -15.16
C LYS A 417 -3.50 -0.98 -16.63
N ALA A 418 -4.49 -0.89 -17.53
CA ALA A 418 -4.26 -1.04 -18.97
C ALA A 418 -3.51 0.15 -19.59
N MET A 419 -3.59 1.32 -18.96
CA MET A 419 -2.91 2.54 -19.41
C MET A 419 -1.53 2.73 -18.77
N ASP A 420 -1.14 1.86 -17.84
CA ASP A 420 0.20 1.82 -17.27
C ASP A 420 1.15 1.10 -18.25
N PRO A 421 2.19 1.78 -18.79
CA PRO A 421 3.19 1.14 -19.64
C PRO A 421 4.01 0.08 -18.91
N HIS A 422 4.02 0.10 -17.57
CA HIS A 422 4.79 -0.81 -16.74
C HIS A 422 3.90 -1.90 -16.14
N LYS A 423 4.36 -3.15 -16.21
CA LYS A 423 3.72 -4.27 -15.49
C LYS A 423 4.05 -4.13 -14.01
N SER A 424 3.06 -4.28 -13.13
CA SER A 424 3.32 -4.21 -11.69
C SER A 424 4.20 -5.37 -11.24
N LEU A 425 4.98 -5.14 -10.18
CA LEU A 425 5.88 -6.14 -9.61
C LEU A 425 5.13 -7.45 -9.28
N GLU A 426 3.91 -7.34 -8.72
CA GLU A 426 3.08 -8.48 -8.34
C GLU A 426 2.69 -9.38 -9.54
N GLU A 427 2.46 -8.80 -10.71
CA GLU A 427 2.15 -9.56 -11.93
C GLU A 427 3.37 -10.28 -12.46
N THR A 428 4.52 -9.61 -12.46
CA THR A 428 5.78 -10.22 -12.88
C THR A 428 6.22 -11.33 -11.95
N HIS A 429 5.94 -11.20 -10.64
CA HIS A 429 6.28 -12.19 -9.63
C HIS A 429 5.57 -13.54 -9.87
N LYS A 430 4.25 -13.51 -10.13
CA LYS A 430 3.45 -14.72 -10.40
C LYS A 430 3.93 -15.45 -11.66
N GLU A 431 4.30 -14.71 -12.70
CA GLU A 431 4.82 -15.29 -13.94
C GLU A 431 6.23 -15.87 -13.76
N LYS A 432 7.09 -15.21 -12.99
CA LYS A 432 8.42 -15.71 -12.63
C LYS A 432 8.35 -16.98 -11.78
N LEU A 433 7.43 -17.08 -10.83
CA LEU A 433 7.22 -18.31 -10.05
C LEU A 433 6.85 -19.50 -10.95
N LYS A 434 5.91 -19.31 -11.89
CA LYS A 434 5.54 -20.36 -12.86
C LYS A 434 6.71 -20.79 -13.75
N GLN A 435 7.56 -19.84 -14.15
CA GLN A 435 8.77 -20.12 -14.91
C GLN A 435 9.76 -20.94 -14.08
N ASN A 436 9.99 -20.57 -12.82
CA ASN A 436 10.88 -21.30 -11.92
C ASN A 436 10.40 -22.74 -11.69
N TRP A 437 9.12 -22.94 -11.42
CA TRP A 437 8.52 -24.28 -11.29
C TRP A 437 8.69 -25.13 -12.56
N SER A 438 8.50 -24.52 -13.73
CA SER A 438 8.70 -25.19 -15.01
C SER A 438 10.16 -25.57 -15.23
N ASN A 439 11.08 -24.70 -14.84
CA ASN A 439 12.52 -24.93 -14.92
C ASN A 439 12.98 -26.02 -13.95
N ASP A 440 12.47 -26.05 -12.72
CA ASP A 440 12.73 -27.13 -11.74
C ASP A 440 12.24 -28.48 -12.25
N ARG A 441 11.06 -28.48 -12.88
CA ARG A 441 10.52 -29.70 -13.50
C ARG A 441 11.38 -30.17 -14.67
N LYS A 442 11.95 -29.25 -15.47
CA LYS A 442 12.88 -29.60 -16.56
C LYS A 442 14.20 -30.14 -16.02
N ARG A 443 14.82 -29.44 -15.06
CA ARG A 443 16.08 -29.86 -14.41
C ARG A 443 15.96 -31.26 -13.81
N THR A 444 14.85 -31.54 -13.12
CA THR A 444 14.62 -32.87 -12.54
C THR A 444 14.50 -33.96 -13.62
N LYS A 445 13.91 -33.65 -14.77
CA LYS A 445 13.82 -34.61 -15.90
C LYS A 445 15.17 -34.83 -16.58
N GLU A 446 15.93 -33.76 -16.79
CA GLU A 446 17.29 -33.83 -17.35
C GLU A 446 18.20 -34.66 -16.44
N TYR A 447 18.19 -34.39 -15.13
CA TYR A 447 18.95 -35.15 -14.16
C TYR A 447 18.60 -36.64 -14.15
N LYS A 448 17.31 -36.98 -14.22
CA LYS A 448 16.88 -38.40 -14.34
C LYS A 448 17.40 -39.05 -15.62
N LYS A 449 17.32 -38.34 -16.75
CA LYS A 449 17.82 -38.84 -18.03
C LYS A 449 19.33 -39.06 -18.00
N GLU A 450 20.09 -38.16 -17.40
CA GLU A 450 21.54 -38.31 -17.22
C GLU A 450 21.90 -39.52 -16.35
N LEU A 451 21.14 -39.76 -15.26
CA LEU A 451 21.33 -40.94 -14.43
C LEU A 451 21.05 -42.24 -15.20
N GLU A 452 19.99 -42.28 -16.00
CA GLU A 452 19.68 -43.43 -16.86
C GLU A 452 20.79 -43.64 -17.90
N GLU A 453 21.28 -42.59 -18.54
CA GLU A 453 22.38 -42.66 -19.50
C GLU A 453 23.67 -43.17 -18.84
N MET A 454 24.00 -42.66 -17.65
CA MET A 454 25.12 -43.17 -16.85
C MET A 454 24.98 -44.66 -16.56
N GLN A 455 23.79 -45.10 -16.14
CA GLN A 455 23.54 -46.53 -15.89
C GLN A 455 23.71 -47.36 -17.17
N ILE A 456 23.22 -46.88 -18.31
CA ILE A 456 23.40 -47.55 -19.61
C ILE A 456 24.89 -47.64 -19.97
N ARG A 457 25.67 -46.55 -19.81
CA ARG A 457 27.11 -46.57 -20.06
C ARG A 457 27.85 -47.54 -19.16
N VAL A 458 27.46 -47.62 -17.89
CA VAL A 458 28.05 -48.58 -16.93
C VAL A 458 27.68 -50.02 -17.29
N LYS A 459 26.42 -50.28 -17.66
CA LYS A 459 25.96 -51.61 -18.09
C LYS A 459 26.60 -52.08 -19.39
N ASN A 460 26.80 -51.17 -20.34
CA ASN A 460 27.39 -51.45 -21.66
C ASN A 460 28.93 -51.42 -21.64
N ARG A 461 29.56 -51.12 -20.50
CA ARG A 461 31.01 -51.12 -20.38
C ARG A 461 31.50 -52.58 -20.41
N PRO A 462 32.28 -53.00 -21.42
CA PRO A 462 32.73 -54.38 -21.52
C PRO A 462 33.66 -54.69 -20.35
N TYR A 463 33.50 -55.89 -19.80
CA TYR A 463 34.35 -56.34 -18.70
C TYR A 463 35.79 -56.56 -19.19
N LEU A 464 36.76 -56.46 -18.28
CA LEU A 464 38.17 -56.59 -18.63
C LEU A 464 38.48 -57.94 -19.31
N PHE A 465 37.84 -59.02 -18.88
CA PHE A 465 38.00 -60.34 -19.50
C PHE A 465 37.42 -60.37 -20.93
N GLU A 466 36.31 -59.69 -21.20
CA GLU A 466 35.74 -59.56 -22.57
C GLU A 466 36.62 -58.71 -23.48
N GLN A 467 37.31 -57.71 -22.92
CA GLN A 467 38.29 -56.92 -23.67
C GLN A 467 39.53 -57.77 -24.00
N VAL A 468 40.02 -58.56 -23.04
CA VAL A 468 41.18 -59.45 -23.23
C VAL A 468 40.86 -60.56 -24.24
N THR A 469 39.65 -61.14 -24.22
CA THR A 469 39.21 -62.14 -25.21
C THR A 469 39.11 -61.53 -26.61
N LYS A 470 38.57 -60.33 -26.77
CA LYS A 470 38.54 -59.62 -28.06
C LYS A 470 39.95 -59.35 -28.60
N VAL A 471 40.88 -58.88 -27.76
CA VAL A 471 42.27 -58.65 -28.16
C VAL A 471 42.98 -59.96 -28.52
N THR A 472 42.72 -61.06 -27.82
CA THR A 472 43.29 -62.36 -28.17
C THR A 472 42.70 -62.95 -29.45
N ILE A 473 41.41 -62.77 -29.70
CA ILE A 473 40.76 -63.15 -30.98
C ILE A 473 41.37 -62.33 -32.12
N GLN A 474 41.44 -61.01 -31.99
CA GLN A 474 42.06 -60.13 -32.99
C GLN A 474 43.54 -60.46 -33.23
N LYS A 475 44.29 -60.79 -32.17
CA LYS A 475 45.68 -61.22 -32.30
C LYS A 475 45.81 -62.57 -33.00
N LYS A 476 44.90 -63.52 -32.76
CA LYS A 476 44.85 -64.80 -33.48
C LYS A 476 44.47 -64.62 -34.95
N GLU A 477 43.52 -63.73 -35.24
CA GLU A 477 43.13 -63.37 -36.61
C GLU A 477 44.31 -62.75 -37.36
N ALA A 478 45.03 -61.81 -36.73
CA ALA A 478 46.24 -61.21 -37.30
C ALA A 478 47.36 -62.24 -37.56
N ILE A 479 47.56 -63.19 -36.64
CA ILE A 479 48.52 -64.29 -36.83
C ILE A 479 48.07 -65.24 -37.95
N HIS A 480 46.77 -65.46 -38.11
CA HIS A 480 46.24 -66.31 -39.18
C HIS A 480 46.36 -65.65 -40.56
N THR A 481 46.17 -64.32 -40.65
CA THR A 481 46.37 -63.56 -41.88
C THR A 481 47.85 -63.48 -42.27
N ASP A 482 48.76 -63.37 -41.29
CA ASP A 482 50.22 -63.38 -41.54
C ASP A 482 50.77 -64.77 -41.91
N SER A 483 50.02 -65.84 -41.67
CA SER A 483 50.37 -67.23 -42.08
C SER A 483 49.79 -67.63 -43.45
N LEU A 484 48.97 -66.78 -44.07
CA LEU A 484 48.35 -67.00 -45.39
C LEU A 484 48.97 -66.11 -46.49
N VAL A 485 50.04 -65.37 -46.16
CA VAL A 485 50.96 -64.69 -47.07
C VAL A 485 52.29 -65.44 -47.03
#